data_AF-A0A871YC55-F1
#
_entry.id   AF-A0A871YC55-F1
#
_cell.length_a   1.000
_cell.length_b   1.000
_cell.length_c   1.000
_cell.angle_alpha   90.00
_cell.angle_beta   90.00
_cell.angle_gamma   90.00
#
_symmetry.space_group_name_H-M   'P 1'
#
loop_
_entity.id
_entity.type
_entity.pdbx_description
1 polymer ?
#
loop_
_entity_poly.entity_id
_entity_poly.type
_entity_poly.pdbx_seq_one_letter_code
_entity_poly.pdbx_strand_id
1 'polypeptide(L)'
;MSLSLCTSCFALSDLSKQSSQRCRCEEQIPVNLGVLDCPSGLILCYICSRAVAGGFGRYSWNACKSCRAVNSGMSEWLGVGLPLGRHSIMNGIGIPISATRPEFEAGASALIAFSQKSMALSDWGHLQTRALFESVPAWTERKVITVLEWEKKFKASKRHSRAAFAAYYGVDELWQVLMRRG
;
A
#
# COMPACT_ATOMS: atom_id res chain seq x y z
N MET A 1 -18.21 7.87 6.44
CA MET A 1 -16.99 7.65 7.23
C MET A 1 -16.03 8.81 7.01
N SER A 2 -15.60 9.47 8.10
CA SER A 2 -14.69 10.61 8.04
C SER A 2 -13.30 10.18 8.50
N LEU A 3 -12.44 9.84 7.55
CA LEU A 3 -11.09 9.37 7.85
C LEU A 3 -10.13 10.54 8.05
N SER A 4 -9.25 10.40 9.03
CA SER A 4 -8.15 11.31 9.28
C SER A 4 -6.83 10.53 9.43
N LEU A 5 -5.76 11.11 8.91
CA LEU A 5 -4.40 10.64 9.09
C LEU A 5 -3.88 11.10 10.46
N CYS A 6 -3.46 10.17 11.30
CA CYS A 6 -2.70 10.50 12.51
C CYS A 6 -1.28 10.92 12.14
N THR A 7 -0.82 12.08 12.59
CA THR A 7 0.51 12.60 12.22
C THR A 7 1.65 11.93 13.00
N SER A 8 1.35 11.27 14.12
CA SER A 8 2.34 10.51 14.90
C SER A 8 2.66 9.13 14.30
N CYS A 9 1.68 8.48 13.67
CA CYS A 9 1.84 7.13 13.15
C CYS A 9 1.55 6.93 11.66
N PHE A 10 1.01 7.95 11.00
CA PHE A 10 0.64 7.93 9.60
C PHE A 10 -0.38 6.84 9.22
N ALA A 11 -1.11 6.30 10.19
CA ALA A 11 -2.25 5.42 9.94
C ALA A 11 -3.55 6.23 9.87
N LEU A 12 -4.52 5.70 9.11
CA LEU A 12 -5.85 6.27 9.03
C LEU A 12 -6.69 5.87 10.25
N SER A 13 -7.45 6.81 10.78
CA SER A 13 -8.42 6.60 11.84
C SER A 13 -9.75 7.23 11.50
N ASP A 14 -10.83 6.58 11.90
CA ASP A 14 -12.17 7.15 11.86
C ASP A 14 -12.49 7.82 13.20
N LEU A 15 -12.30 9.14 13.24
CA LEU A 15 -12.49 9.94 14.46
C LEU A 15 -13.96 10.01 14.90
N SER A 16 -14.92 9.69 14.01
CA SER A 16 -16.33 9.59 14.38
C SER A 16 -16.66 8.35 15.21
N LYS A 17 -15.71 7.41 15.29
CA LYS A 17 -15.83 6.11 15.97
C LYS A 17 -16.96 5.21 15.46
N GLN A 18 -17.51 5.50 14.27
CA GLN A 18 -18.58 4.71 13.66
C GLN A 18 -18.08 3.41 13.00
N SER A 19 -16.77 3.31 12.71
CA SER A 19 -16.12 2.09 12.24
C SER A 19 -15.08 1.56 13.23
N SER A 20 -14.54 0.37 12.97
CA SER A 20 -13.38 -0.20 13.68
C SER A 20 -12.03 0.34 13.21
N GLN A 21 -12.00 1.26 12.23
CA GLN A 21 -10.76 1.87 11.73
C GLN A 21 -10.16 2.77 12.81
N ARG A 22 -9.05 2.32 13.41
CA ARG A 22 -8.30 3.05 14.43
C ARG A 22 -6.83 3.11 14.05
N CYS A 23 -6.17 4.22 14.33
CA CYS A 23 -4.72 4.29 14.25
C CYS A 23 -4.08 3.61 15.47
N ARG A 24 -2.79 3.28 15.40
CA ARG A 24 -2.06 2.63 16.51
C ARG A 24 -1.90 3.50 17.77
N CYS A 25 -2.16 4.80 17.66
CA CYS A 25 -2.07 5.74 18.78
C CYS A 25 -3.37 5.83 19.59
N GLU A 26 -4.43 5.16 19.16
CA GLU A 26 -5.71 5.09 19.85
C GLU A 26 -5.89 3.74 20.54
N GLU A 27 -6.79 3.69 21.51
CA GLU A 27 -7.22 2.43 22.10
C GLU A 27 -7.81 1.52 21.02
N GLN A 28 -7.26 0.31 20.93
CA GLN A 28 -7.73 -0.68 19.97
C GLN A 28 -8.98 -1.34 20.53
N ILE A 29 -10.09 -1.20 19.81
CA ILE A 29 -11.31 -1.94 20.14
C ILE A 29 -11.24 -3.34 19.52
N PRO A 30 -11.73 -4.38 20.23
CA PRO A 30 -11.84 -5.71 19.66
C PRO A 30 -12.62 -5.64 18.34
N VAL A 31 -11.94 -6.01 17.27
CA VAL A 31 -12.54 -6.11 15.95
C VAL A 31 -13.56 -7.24 16.04
N ASN A 32 -14.83 -7.01 15.71
CA ASN A 32 -15.78 -8.11 15.55
C ASN A 32 -15.39 -8.88 14.29
N LEU A 33 -14.54 -9.91 14.46
CA LEU A 33 -13.90 -10.68 13.41
C LEU A 33 -14.89 -11.46 12.53
N GLY A 34 -16.17 -11.53 12.91
CA GLY A 34 -17.21 -12.22 12.12
C GLY A 34 -17.50 -11.58 10.76
N VAL A 35 -17.19 -10.29 10.56
CA VAL A 35 -17.46 -9.55 9.31
C VAL A 35 -16.20 -8.90 8.71
N LEU A 36 -15.11 -8.83 9.48
CA LEU A 36 -13.86 -8.16 9.11
C LEU A 36 -12.75 -9.18 8.90
N ASP A 37 -12.53 -9.56 7.64
CA ASP A 37 -11.50 -10.52 7.24
C ASP A 37 -10.06 -9.99 7.43
N CYS A 38 -9.87 -8.67 7.57
CA CYS A 38 -8.54 -8.09 7.73
C CYS A 38 -8.50 -6.85 8.63
N PRO A 39 -7.76 -6.88 9.76
CA PRO A 39 -7.79 -5.83 10.77
C PRO A 39 -7.14 -4.50 10.32
N SER A 40 -6.27 -4.52 9.31
CA SER A 40 -5.56 -3.32 8.84
C SER A 40 -6.44 -2.31 8.10
N GLY A 41 -7.63 -2.71 7.65
CA GLY A 41 -8.62 -1.82 7.06
C GLY A 41 -8.10 -0.94 5.91
N LEU A 42 -8.46 0.34 5.96
CA LEU A 42 -8.05 1.36 5.00
C LEU A 42 -6.69 1.96 5.38
N ILE A 43 -5.92 2.27 4.34
CA ILE A 43 -4.56 2.79 4.41
C ILE A 43 -4.36 3.89 3.38
N LEU A 44 -3.27 4.64 3.47
CA LEU A 44 -2.78 5.37 2.30
C LEU A 44 -2.08 4.40 1.34
N CYS A 45 -2.16 4.68 0.03
CA CYS A 45 -1.52 3.89 -1.02
C CYS A 45 -0.05 3.60 -0.70
N TYR A 46 0.34 2.33 -0.65
CA TYR A 46 1.72 1.93 -0.33
C TYR A 46 2.78 2.41 -1.32
N ILE A 47 2.39 2.85 -2.52
CA ILE A 47 3.35 3.36 -3.51
C ILE A 47 3.52 4.88 -3.41
N CYS A 48 2.42 5.62 -3.46
CA CYS A 48 2.48 7.07 -3.62
C CYS A 48 1.97 7.86 -2.41
N SER A 49 1.31 7.20 -1.46
CA SER A 49 0.70 7.80 -0.25
C SER A 49 -0.28 8.95 -0.48
N ARG A 50 -0.72 9.17 -1.72
CA ARG A 50 -1.54 10.34 -2.14
C ARG A 50 -3.04 10.13 -2.06
N ALA A 51 -3.49 8.88 -1.99
CA ALA A 51 -4.89 8.52 -1.97
C ALA A 51 -5.13 7.31 -1.07
N VAL A 52 -6.34 7.21 -0.54
CA VAL A 52 -6.76 6.04 0.25
C VAL A 52 -6.77 4.78 -0.63
N ALA A 53 -6.36 3.68 -0.02
CA ALA A 53 -6.36 2.33 -0.56
C ALA A 53 -6.72 1.33 0.54
N GLY A 54 -6.59 0.04 0.25
CA GLY A 54 -6.94 -1.03 1.17
C GLY A 54 -8.43 -1.31 1.19
N GLY A 55 -8.90 -1.73 2.35
CA GLY A 55 -10.26 -2.18 2.57
C GLY A 55 -10.29 -3.20 3.69
N PHE A 56 -11.49 -3.58 4.08
CA PHE A 56 -11.72 -4.45 5.23
C PHE A 56 -11.68 -5.96 4.89
N GLY A 57 -11.45 -6.30 3.61
CA GLY A 57 -11.40 -7.66 3.12
C GLY A 57 -9.97 -8.12 2.80
N ARG A 58 -9.75 -9.44 2.80
CA ARG A 58 -8.47 -10.02 2.34
C ARG A 58 -8.19 -9.76 0.86
N TYR A 59 -9.23 -9.52 0.05
CA TYR A 59 -9.14 -9.24 -1.39
C TYR A 59 -9.04 -7.75 -1.73
N SER A 60 -8.49 -6.94 -0.84
CA SER A 60 -8.29 -5.51 -1.04
C SER A 60 -6.91 -5.19 -1.66
N TRP A 61 -6.84 -4.10 -2.41
CA TRP A 61 -5.60 -3.60 -3.01
C TRP A 61 -4.93 -2.59 -2.09
N ASN A 62 -3.65 -2.76 -1.80
CA ASN A 62 -2.90 -1.83 -0.95
C ASN A 62 -2.38 -0.59 -1.71
N ALA A 63 -2.84 -0.39 -2.94
CA ALA A 63 -2.49 0.75 -3.78
C ALA A 63 -3.71 1.39 -4.45
N CYS A 64 -3.65 2.70 -4.66
CA CYS A 64 -4.73 3.46 -5.29
C CYS A 64 -4.89 3.12 -6.78
N LYS A 65 -6.05 3.44 -7.36
CA LYS A 65 -6.40 3.15 -8.76
C LYS A 65 -5.32 3.57 -9.77
N SER A 66 -4.73 4.75 -9.58
CA SER A 66 -3.67 5.27 -10.46
C SER A 66 -2.39 4.45 -10.39
N CYS A 67 -1.94 4.06 -9.18
CA CYS A 67 -0.76 3.24 -9.00
C CYS A 67 -0.97 1.81 -9.53
N ARG A 68 -2.16 1.23 -9.35
CA ARG A 68 -2.49 -0.06 -9.96
C ARG A 68 -2.42 -0.01 -11.48
N ALA A 69 -2.96 1.02 -12.10
CA ALA A 69 -2.91 1.17 -13.55
C ALA A 69 -1.47 1.28 -14.08
N VAL A 70 -0.58 1.99 -13.35
CA VAL A 70 0.85 2.03 -13.69
C VAL A 70 1.51 0.66 -13.49
N ASN A 71 1.22 -0.04 -12.39
CA ASN A 71 1.75 -1.37 -12.12
C ASN A 71 1.37 -2.40 -13.19
N SER A 72 0.11 -2.39 -13.63
CA SER A 72 -0.36 -3.25 -14.73
C SER A 72 0.39 -2.96 -16.02
N GLY A 73 0.53 -1.67 -16.38
CA GLY A 73 1.30 -1.28 -17.57
C GLY A 73 2.78 -1.67 -17.48
N MET A 74 3.40 -1.58 -16.31
CA MET A 74 4.78 -2.05 -16.11
C MET A 74 4.89 -3.57 -16.26
N SER A 75 3.91 -4.33 -15.78
CA SER A 75 3.89 -5.78 -15.93
C SER A 75 3.79 -6.18 -17.40
N GLU A 76 2.96 -5.48 -18.17
CA GLU A 76 2.79 -5.71 -19.61
C GLU A 76 4.04 -5.31 -20.41
N TRP A 77 4.64 -4.15 -20.10
CA TRP A 77 5.70 -3.56 -20.93
C TRP A 77 7.11 -4.01 -20.56
N LEU A 78 7.35 -4.28 -19.27
CA LEU A 78 8.68 -4.55 -18.73
C LEU A 78 8.79 -5.95 -18.11
N GLY A 79 7.68 -6.70 -18.03
CA GLY A 79 7.63 -7.97 -17.29
C GLY A 79 7.92 -7.80 -15.79
N VAL A 80 7.66 -6.61 -15.23
CA VAL A 80 7.86 -6.32 -13.80
C VAL A 80 6.62 -5.72 -13.17
N GLY A 81 6.26 -6.23 -12.00
CA GLY A 81 5.14 -5.71 -11.21
C GLY A 81 5.43 -5.88 -9.72
N LEU A 82 4.94 -4.92 -8.94
CA LEU A 82 4.93 -5.03 -7.49
C LEU A 82 3.68 -5.78 -7.04
N PRO A 83 3.77 -6.59 -5.97
CA PRO A 83 2.61 -7.30 -5.45
C PRO A 83 1.71 -6.35 -4.65
N LEU A 84 0.80 -5.66 -5.32
CA LEU A 84 -0.06 -4.63 -4.71
C LEU A 84 -1.33 -5.21 -4.06
N GLY A 85 -1.66 -6.47 -4.33
CA GLY A 85 -2.79 -7.16 -3.70
C GLY A 85 -2.43 -7.60 -2.28
N ARG A 86 -3.37 -7.50 -1.34
CA ARG A 86 -3.13 -7.88 0.06
C ARG A 86 -2.88 -9.38 0.23
N HIS A 87 -3.52 -10.20 -0.59
CA HIS A 87 -3.37 -11.65 -0.55
C HIS A 87 -2.46 -12.14 -1.68
N SER A 88 -1.65 -13.17 -1.44
CA SER A 88 -0.73 -13.77 -2.42
C SER A 88 -1.42 -14.14 -3.74
N ILE A 89 -2.59 -14.77 -3.66
CA ILE A 89 -3.45 -15.13 -4.81
C ILE A 89 -3.79 -13.93 -5.69
N MET A 90 -4.01 -12.73 -5.13
CA MET A 90 -4.28 -11.53 -5.94
C MET A 90 -3.09 -11.09 -6.79
N ASN A 91 -1.91 -11.62 -6.47
CA ASN A 91 -0.65 -11.37 -7.15
C ASN A 91 -0.19 -12.60 -7.96
N GLY A 92 -1.08 -13.56 -8.20
CA GLY A 92 -0.79 -14.77 -8.96
C GLY A 92 0.07 -15.80 -8.23
N ILE A 93 0.20 -15.68 -6.90
CA ILE A 93 1.06 -16.56 -6.09
C ILE A 93 0.19 -17.49 -5.26
N GLY A 94 0.34 -18.79 -5.50
CA GLY A 94 -0.32 -19.85 -4.76
C GLY A 94 0.37 -21.18 -4.99
N ILE A 95 0.08 -22.16 -4.15
CA ILE A 95 0.56 -23.52 -4.30
C ILE A 95 -0.66 -24.41 -4.62
N PRO A 96 -0.68 -25.09 -5.78
CA PRO A 96 -1.74 -26.06 -6.07
C PRO A 96 -1.81 -27.14 -5.00
N ILE A 97 -3.02 -27.58 -4.63
CA ILE A 97 -3.20 -28.68 -3.66
C ILE A 97 -2.54 -29.97 -4.16
N SER A 98 -2.52 -30.18 -5.48
CA SER A 98 -1.89 -31.31 -6.15
C SER A 98 -0.41 -31.10 -6.47
N ALA A 99 0.24 -30.08 -5.90
CA ALA A 99 1.63 -29.76 -6.21
C ALA A 99 2.55 -30.95 -5.89
N THR A 100 3.37 -31.30 -6.86
CA THR A 100 4.55 -32.14 -6.63
C THR A 100 5.52 -31.43 -5.68
N ARG A 101 6.45 -32.19 -5.10
CA ARG A 101 7.42 -31.61 -4.16
C ARG A 101 8.22 -30.42 -4.75
N PRO A 102 8.75 -30.48 -5.99
CA PRO A 102 9.42 -29.33 -6.60
C PRO A 102 8.51 -28.10 -6.78
N GLU A 103 7.25 -28.30 -7.17
CA GLU A 103 6.27 -27.21 -7.33
C GLU A 103 5.93 -26.57 -5.98
N PHE A 104 5.79 -27.39 -4.93
CA PHE A 104 5.58 -26.92 -3.58
C PHE A 104 6.76 -26.07 -3.09
N GLU A 105 8.01 -26.54 -3.27
CA GLU A 105 9.22 -25.84 -2.85
C GLU A 105 9.38 -24.48 -3.57
N ALA A 106 9.11 -24.45 -4.88
CA ALA A 106 9.11 -23.22 -5.66
C ALA A 106 8.01 -22.24 -5.21
N GLY A 107 6.79 -22.75 -5.00
CA GLY A 107 5.66 -21.94 -4.54
C GLY A 107 5.84 -21.41 -3.12
N ALA A 108 6.42 -22.21 -2.21
CA ALA A 108 6.76 -21.79 -0.86
C ALA A 108 7.80 -20.66 -0.87
N SER A 109 8.82 -20.79 -1.72
CA SER A 109 9.83 -19.74 -1.93
C SER A 109 9.20 -18.46 -2.46
N ALA A 110 8.27 -18.56 -3.42
CA ALA A 110 7.52 -17.42 -3.94
C ALA A 110 6.64 -16.74 -2.88
N LEU A 111 6.01 -17.52 -1.99
CA LEU A 111 5.22 -16.98 -0.86
C LEU A 111 6.08 -16.23 0.15
N ILE A 112 7.28 -16.75 0.46
CA ILE A 112 8.24 -16.06 1.35
C ILE A 112 8.68 -14.74 0.71
N ALA A 113 9.08 -14.78 -0.57
CA ALA A 113 9.47 -13.58 -1.31
C ALA A 113 8.33 -12.55 -1.40
N PHE A 114 7.09 -13.01 -1.56
CA PHE A 114 5.90 -12.16 -1.52
C PHE A 114 5.70 -11.49 -0.16
N SER A 115 5.83 -12.24 0.93
CA SER A 115 5.72 -11.70 2.29
C SER A 115 6.76 -10.58 2.51
N GLN A 116 8.02 -10.84 2.16
CA GLN A 116 9.10 -9.86 2.26
C GLN A 116 8.83 -8.60 1.43
N LYS A 117 8.42 -8.76 0.16
CA LYS A 117 8.07 -7.63 -0.71
C LYS A 117 6.86 -6.85 -0.18
N SER A 118 5.87 -7.54 0.40
CA SER A 118 4.68 -6.88 0.95
C SER A 118 5.03 -6.03 2.18
N MET A 119 5.94 -6.50 3.03
CA MET A 119 6.47 -5.69 4.14
C MET A 119 7.23 -4.48 3.63
N ALA A 120 8.16 -4.67 2.67
CA ALA A 120 8.93 -3.56 2.09
C ALA A 120 8.03 -2.49 1.43
N LEU A 121 6.93 -2.90 0.79
CA LEU A 121 5.93 -1.98 0.24
C LEU A 121 5.20 -1.19 1.34
N SER A 122 4.85 -1.84 2.44
CA SER A 122 4.23 -1.18 3.60
C SER A 122 5.17 -0.13 4.20
N ASP A 123 6.44 -0.49 4.39
CA ASP A 123 7.47 0.42 4.91
C ASP A 123 7.71 1.59 3.97
N TRP A 124 7.79 1.32 2.66
CA TRP A 124 7.88 2.37 1.65
C TRP A 124 6.70 3.33 1.71
N GLY A 125 5.47 2.82 1.81
CA GLY A 125 4.27 3.64 1.96
C GLY A 125 4.32 4.55 3.19
N HIS A 126 4.84 4.04 4.31
CA HIS A 126 5.07 4.84 5.51
C HIS A 126 6.11 5.94 5.29
N LEU A 127 7.24 5.63 4.66
CA LEU A 127 8.27 6.62 4.33
C LEU A 127 7.73 7.71 3.40
N GLN A 128 6.99 7.33 2.36
CA GLN A 128 6.36 8.27 1.43
C GLN A 128 5.33 9.16 2.13
N THR A 129 4.55 8.60 3.06
CA THR A 129 3.59 9.40 3.83
C THR A 129 4.31 10.42 4.70
N ARG A 130 5.37 10.01 5.41
CA ARG A 130 6.19 10.92 6.22
C ARG A 130 6.79 12.04 5.36
N ALA A 131 7.42 11.70 4.24
CA ALA A 131 8.04 12.69 3.35
C ALA A 131 7.03 13.72 2.82
N LEU A 132 5.82 13.27 2.44
CA LEU A 132 4.75 14.18 2.04
C LEU A 132 4.30 15.07 3.21
N PHE A 133 4.10 14.51 4.41
CA PHE A 133 3.74 15.29 5.59
C PHE A 133 4.77 16.37 5.91
N GLU A 134 6.05 16.01 5.96
CA GLU A 134 7.17 16.92 6.27
C GLU A 134 7.35 18.02 5.22
N SER A 135 6.91 17.81 3.97
CA SER A 135 6.92 18.84 2.93
C SER A 135 5.92 19.99 3.15
N VAL A 136 5.07 19.91 4.19
CA VAL A 136 4.05 20.91 4.53
C VAL A 136 4.32 21.46 5.93
N PRO A 137 5.15 22.52 6.07
CA PRO A 137 5.50 23.06 7.39
C PRO A 137 4.30 23.48 8.24
N ALA A 138 3.20 23.91 7.62
CA ALA A 138 1.97 24.30 8.31
C ALA A 138 1.27 23.14 9.05
N TRP A 139 1.69 21.90 8.84
CA TRP A 139 1.11 20.72 9.48
C TRP A 139 1.90 20.20 10.68
N THR A 140 3.09 20.74 10.96
CA THR A 140 4.02 20.22 11.99
C THR A 140 3.37 20.09 13.38
N GLU A 141 2.53 21.04 13.79
CA GLU A 141 1.88 21.02 15.10
C GLU A 141 0.53 20.27 15.12
N ARG A 142 0.06 19.81 13.97
CA ARG A 142 -1.24 19.14 13.88
C ARG A 142 -1.13 17.69 14.35
N LYS A 143 -2.10 17.25 15.13
CA LYS A 143 -2.21 15.84 15.57
C LYS A 143 -2.88 14.93 14.52
N VAL A 144 -3.75 15.51 13.70
CA VAL A 144 -4.50 14.80 12.66
C VAL A 144 -4.66 15.69 11.43
N ILE A 145 -4.70 15.06 10.25
CA ILE A 145 -5.03 15.70 8.96
C ILE A 145 -6.20 14.93 8.35
N THR A 146 -7.28 15.61 7.97
CA THR A 146 -8.39 14.91 7.31
C THR A 146 -7.94 14.35 5.96
N VAL A 147 -8.48 13.21 5.53
CA VAL A 147 -8.18 12.65 4.20
C VAL A 147 -8.53 13.65 3.09
N LEU A 148 -9.62 14.41 3.25
CA LEU A 148 -10.00 15.45 2.28
C LEU A 148 -8.91 16.51 2.13
N GLU A 149 -8.36 17.00 3.24
CA GLU A 149 -7.25 17.97 3.23
C GLU A 149 -5.98 17.36 2.63
N TRP A 150 -5.67 16.13 3.01
CA TRP A 150 -4.52 15.37 2.49
C TRP A 150 -4.58 15.21 0.97
N GLU A 151 -5.68 14.68 0.44
CA GLU A 151 -5.86 14.44 -0.99
C GLU A 151 -5.99 15.74 -1.79
N LYS A 152 -6.52 16.81 -1.18
CA LYS A 152 -6.53 18.15 -1.79
C LYS A 152 -5.12 18.70 -1.97
N LYS A 153 -4.25 18.55 -0.97
CA LYS A 153 -2.84 18.97 -1.02
C LYS A 153 -2.03 18.08 -1.95
N PHE A 154 -2.27 16.77 -1.90
CA PHE A 154 -1.47 15.75 -2.58
C PHE A 154 -2.29 14.93 -3.56
N LYS A 155 -2.79 15.57 -4.62
CA LYS A 155 -3.62 14.90 -5.63
C LYS A 155 -2.92 13.69 -6.26
N ALA A 156 -3.57 12.53 -6.22
CA ALA A 156 -3.12 11.35 -6.95
C ALA A 156 -3.27 11.56 -8.46
N SER A 157 -2.28 11.12 -9.23
CA SER A 157 -2.30 11.14 -10.70
C SER A 157 -1.42 10.03 -11.26
N LYS A 158 -1.55 9.71 -12.55
CA LYS A 158 -0.63 8.80 -13.24
C LYS A 158 0.82 9.30 -13.18
N ARG A 159 1.05 10.61 -13.35
CA ARG A 159 2.38 11.24 -13.25
C ARG A 159 3.01 11.00 -11.88
N HIS A 160 2.29 11.31 -10.80
CA HIS A 160 2.79 11.08 -9.44
C HIS A 160 2.97 9.60 -9.12
N SER A 161 2.14 8.73 -9.72
CA SER A 161 2.31 7.28 -9.57
C SER A 161 3.60 6.81 -10.23
N ARG A 162 3.89 7.24 -11.47
CA ARG A 162 5.14 6.90 -12.17
C ARG A 162 6.37 7.35 -11.40
N ALA A 163 6.38 8.60 -10.93
CA ALA A 163 7.46 9.12 -10.10
C ALA A 163 7.64 8.32 -8.80
N ALA A 164 6.54 7.93 -8.14
CA ALA A 164 6.62 7.11 -6.94
C ALA A 164 7.17 5.70 -7.19
N PHE A 165 6.85 5.07 -8.33
CA PHE A 165 7.49 3.82 -8.72
C PHE A 165 8.98 4.01 -9.04
N ALA A 166 9.35 5.07 -9.75
CA ALA A 166 10.75 5.35 -10.08
C ALA A 166 11.57 5.50 -8.79
N ALA A 167 11.05 6.28 -7.84
CA ALA A 167 11.63 6.45 -6.51
C ALA A 167 11.73 5.11 -5.75
N TYR A 168 10.70 4.25 -5.79
CA TYR A 168 10.73 2.93 -5.15
C TYR A 168 11.86 2.05 -5.67
N TYR A 169 12.10 2.08 -6.99
CA TYR A 169 13.19 1.32 -7.62
C TYR A 169 14.55 2.02 -7.56
N GLY A 170 14.61 3.25 -7.02
CA GLY A 170 15.83 4.06 -6.96
C GLY A 170 16.35 4.42 -8.36
N VAL A 171 15.45 4.79 -9.27
CA VAL A 171 15.73 5.24 -10.64
C VAL A 171 15.06 6.59 -10.90
N ASP A 172 15.56 7.34 -11.87
CA ASP A 172 14.96 8.63 -12.26
C ASP A 172 13.71 8.41 -13.10
N GLU A 173 13.79 7.45 -14.02
CA GLU A 173 12.73 7.12 -14.95
C GLU A 173 12.43 5.62 -14.96
N LEU A 174 11.15 5.26 -15.09
CA LEU A 174 10.70 3.88 -14.92
C LEU A 174 11.29 2.90 -15.92
N TRP A 175 11.60 3.34 -17.14
CA TRP A 175 12.19 2.47 -18.16
C TRP A 175 13.62 2.03 -17.78
N GLN A 176 14.31 2.76 -16.90
CA GLN A 176 15.65 2.42 -16.42
C GLN A 176 15.66 1.14 -15.56
N VAL A 177 14.51 0.69 -15.07
CA VAL A 177 14.37 -0.60 -14.38
C VAL A 177 14.84 -1.76 -15.26
N LEU A 178 14.66 -1.66 -16.59
CA LEU A 178 15.13 -2.68 -17.52
C LEU A 178 16.66 -2.73 -17.63
N MET A 179 17.33 -1.59 -17.55
CA MET A 179 18.79 -1.51 -17.71
C MET A 179 19.56 -2.09 -16.54
N ARG A 180 18.93 -2.22 -15.36
CA ARG A 180 19.53 -2.85 -14.17
C ARG A 180 19.45 -4.37 -14.14
N ARG A 181 18.85 -4.99 -15.17
CA ARG A 181 18.70 -6.45 -15.27
C ARG A 181 19.81 -7.15 -16.05
N GLY A 182 20.74 -6.39 -16.65
CA GLY A 182 21.98 -6.89 -17.24
C GLY A 182 23.15 -6.71 -16.27
#